data_AF-A0A7S2UL65-F1
#
_entry.id   AF-A0A7S2UL65-F1
#
_cell.length_a   1.000
_cell.length_b   1.000
_cell.length_c   1.000
_cell.angle_alpha   90.00
_cell.angle_beta   90.00
_cell.angle_gamma   90.00
#
_symmetry.space_group_name_H-M   'P 1'
#
loop_
_entity.id
_entity.type
_entity.pdbx_description
1 polymer ?
#
loop_
_entity_poly.entity_id
_entity_poly.type
_entity_poly.pdbx_seq_one_letter_code
_entity_poly.pdbx_strand_id
1 'polypeptide(L)'
;MRFTVKDLIANGQLGWVISLVSSVIYLVRLLTTPTSLECDYSSDGFCVTNLKLNPGSPSTCPHGNSHLWAWREDAIFTVLAVVLGIMTQAKQTAIVSNVAVILVHGLLHKYFDDANCIIAEQKGLALLFANIAYAGFTALLSYVALNQADLGKALTVIGTIAVTLVTSHLSQPAQGYGVSPIFMTTQLLVSFLGVTTPLGNAKMGYLFALPCIVSIIELRFCCDGGDPGFFNKIGGHAWYDFFLHIAVLSSYFPDDKPKIEGKVE
;
A
#
# COMPACT_ATOMS: atom_id res chain seq x y z
N MET A 1 -29.56 -10.90 -8.11
CA MET A 1 -29.52 -10.36 -6.75
C MET A 1 -29.24 -8.86 -6.87
N ARG A 2 -30.16 -7.97 -6.45
CA ARG A 2 -29.91 -6.51 -6.50
C ARG A 2 -29.23 -6.10 -5.20
N PHE A 3 -27.95 -5.78 -5.24
CA PHE A 3 -27.27 -5.12 -4.13
C PHE A 3 -27.59 -3.64 -4.19
N THR A 4 -28.21 -3.10 -3.15
CA THR A 4 -28.39 -1.66 -3.01
C THR A 4 -27.22 -1.06 -2.23
N VAL A 5 -26.97 0.24 -2.39
CA VAL A 5 -25.99 0.97 -1.56
C VAL A 5 -26.30 0.83 -0.07
N LYS A 6 -27.60 0.75 0.29
CA LYS A 6 -28.03 0.54 1.67
C LYS A 6 -27.55 -0.81 2.21
N ASP A 7 -27.59 -1.87 1.41
CA ASP A 7 -27.10 -3.20 1.81
C ASP A 7 -25.59 -3.19 2.04
N LEU A 8 -24.83 -2.50 1.18
CA LEU A 8 -23.39 -2.35 1.33
C LEU A 8 -23.01 -1.57 2.60
N ILE A 9 -23.76 -0.52 2.94
CA ILE A 9 -23.56 0.24 4.18
C ILE A 9 -23.89 -0.64 5.40
N ALA A 10 -25.06 -1.30 5.37
CA ALA A 10 -25.52 -2.16 6.47
C ALA A 10 -24.54 -3.30 6.77
N ASN A 11 -23.87 -3.82 5.75
CA ASN A 11 -22.89 -4.89 5.87
C ASN A 11 -21.45 -4.38 6.10
N GLY A 12 -21.22 -3.07 6.21
CA GLY A 12 -19.88 -2.50 6.38
C GLY A 12 -18.95 -2.66 5.17
N GLN A 13 -19.50 -2.95 4.00
CA GLN A 13 -18.76 -3.26 2.77
C GLN A 13 -18.52 -2.04 1.86
N LEU A 14 -19.23 -0.93 2.09
CA LEU A 14 -19.15 0.23 1.19
C LEU A 14 -17.71 0.76 1.06
N GLY A 15 -16.97 0.88 2.16
CA GLY A 15 -15.57 1.31 2.13
C GLY A 15 -14.67 0.39 1.30
N TRP A 16 -14.86 -0.92 1.42
CA TRP A 16 -14.14 -1.92 0.61
C TRP A 16 -14.48 -1.83 -0.88
N VAL A 17 -15.75 -1.59 -1.23
CA VAL A 17 -16.16 -1.37 -2.62
C VAL A 17 -15.52 -0.11 -3.19
N ILE A 18 -15.48 1.00 -2.43
CA ILE A 18 -14.79 2.22 -2.86
C ILE A 18 -13.30 1.94 -3.08
N SER A 19 -12.66 1.24 -2.13
CA SER A 19 -11.25 0.85 -2.22
C SER A 19 -10.98 -0.01 -3.47
N LEU A 20 -11.86 -0.98 -3.77
CA LEU A 20 -11.73 -1.86 -4.93
C LEU A 20 -11.87 -1.08 -6.23
N VAL A 21 -12.87 -0.20 -6.33
CA VAL A 21 -13.06 0.65 -7.51
C VAL A 21 -11.86 1.57 -7.72
N SER A 22 -11.36 2.22 -6.65
CA SER A 22 -10.16 3.05 -6.72
C SER A 22 -8.92 2.24 -7.13
N SER A 23 -8.73 1.04 -6.58
CA SER A 23 -7.62 0.14 -6.95
C SER A 23 -7.66 -0.25 -8.43
N VAL A 24 -8.86 -0.52 -8.97
CA VAL A 24 -9.05 -0.81 -10.40
C VAL A 24 -8.77 0.42 -11.25
N ILE A 25 -9.20 1.62 -10.82
CA ILE A 25 -8.87 2.86 -11.51
C ILE A 25 -7.36 3.08 -11.54
N TYR A 26 -6.67 2.86 -10.41
CA TYR A 26 -5.21 2.95 -10.32
C TYR A 26 -4.53 1.95 -11.26
N LEU A 27 -4.94 0.69 -11.27
CA LEU A 27 -4.47 -0.34 -12.21
C LEU A 27 -4.59 0.11 -13.67
N VAL A 28 -5.78 0.54 -14.08
CA VAL A 28 -6.02 0.99 -15.46
C VAL A 28 -5.14 2.18 -15.79
N ARG A 29 -5.03 3.16 -14.89
CA ARG A 29 -4.17 4.33 -15.08
C ARG A 29 -2.71 3.94 -15.20
N LEU A 30 -2.20 3.06 -14.35
CA LEU A 30 -0.82 2.60 -14.39
C LEU A 30 -0.50 1.89 -15.72
N LEU A 31 -1.40 1.03 -16.20
CA LEU A 31 -1.20 0.27 -17.45
C LEU A 31 -1.40 1.10 -18.73
N THR A 32 -2.15 2.21 -18.65
CA THR A 32 -2.45 3.07 -19.81
C THR A 32 -1.57 4.31 -19.91
N THR A 33 -0.89 4.67 -18.82
CA THR A 33 0.02 5.83 -18.82
C THR A 33 1.30 5.44 -19.56
N PRO A 34 1.72 6.21 -20.60
CA PRO A 34 2.97 5.94 -21.28
C PRO A 34 4.10 5.89 -20.26
N THR A 35 4.94 4.86 -20.34
CA THR A 35 6.13 4.71 -19.49
C THR A 35 7.15 5.84 -19.68
N SER A 36 6.90 6.77 -20.59
CA SER A 36 7.74 7.91 -20.96
C SER A 36 7.31 9.25 -20.33
N LEU A 37 6.73 9.27 -19.12
CA LEU A 37 6.42 10.54 -18.44
C LEU A 37 7.68 11.40 -18.35
N GLU A 38 7.64 12.62 -18.89
CA GLU A 38 8.78 13.53 -19.15
C GLU A 38 9.54 14.02 -17.90
N CYS A 39 9.19 13.55 -16.71
CA CYS A 39 9.87 13.94 -15.48
C CYS A 39 11.03 13.00 -15.16
N ASP A 40 12.24 13.54 -15.21
CA ASP A 40 13.36 13.00 -14.47
C ASP A 40 13.26 13.39 -13.00
N TYR A 41 13.12 12.40 -12.12
CA TYR A 41 13.18 12.65 -10.67
C TYR A 41 14.56 13.13 -10.25
N SER A 42 14.63 14.35 -9.70
CA SER A 42 15.74 14.77 -8.82
C SER A 42 15.47 16.01 -7.97
N SER A 43 14.33 16.71 -8.08
CA SER A 43 14.03 17.87 -7.22
C SER A 43 12.78 17.63 -6.35
N ASP A 44 12.95 17.79 -5.04
CA ASP A 44 11.91 17.99 -4.02
C ASP A 44 10.74 16.99 -3.93
N GLY A 45 11.11 15.71 -3.74
CA GLY A 45 10.56 14.98 -2.60
C GLY A 45 9.55 13.88 -2.89
N PHE A 46 8.80 13.86 -3.99
CA PHE A 46 7.91 12.72 -4.28
C PHE A 46 7.69 12.53 -5.78
N CYS A 47 7.83 11.28 -6.24
CA CYS A 47 6.77 10.49 -6.85
C CYS A 47 7.37 9.08 -7.04
N VAL A 48 6.65 8.05 -6.63
CA VAL A 48 7.19 6.68 -6.56
C VAL A 48 7.13 6.01 -7.94
N THR A 49 8.05 6.38 -8.83
CA THR A 49 8.46 5.51 -9.94
C THR A 49 9.99 5.52 -10.00
N ASN A 50 10.63 4.36 -9.80
CA ASN A 50 12.09 4.15 -9.90
C ASN A 50 12.63 4.33 -11.34
N LEU A 51 12.10 5.29 -12.07
CA LEU A 51 12.31 5.48 -13.50
C LEU A 51 13.29 6.63 -13.70
N LYS A 52 14.54 6.28 -14.02
CA LYS A 52 15.43 7.22 -14.69
C LYS A 52 15.08 7.20 -16.17
N LEU A 53 14.32 8.19 -16.64
CA LEU A 53 13.82 8.19 -18.01
C LEU A 53 14.80 8.83 -18.99
N ASN A 54 15.65 9.76 -18.56
CA ASN A 54 16.67 10.32 -19.45
C ASN A 54 18.12 9.94 -19.06
N PRO A 55 18.95 9.62 -20.07
CA PRO A 55 20.39 9.59 -19.90
C PRO A 55 20.91 11.01 -19.65
N GLY A 56 21.15 11.39 -18.38
CA GLY A 56 21.80 12.65 -18.03
C GLY A 56 21.27 13.35 -16.76
N SER A 57 20.11 12.93 -16.25
CA SER A 57 19.55 13.45 -15.00
C SER A 57 20.35 12.99 -13.77
N PRO A 58 20.36 13.80 -12.68
CA PRO A 58 21.11 13.49 -11.47
C PRO A 58 20.73 12.11 -10.94
N SER A 59 21.73 11.25 -10.79
CA SER A 59 21.59 9.87 -10.31
C SER A 59 21.48 9.80 -8.79
N THR A 60 20.84 10.77 -8.14
CA THR A 60 20.68 10.80 -6.69
C THR A 60 19.38 11.47 -6.30
N CYS A 61 18.60 10.83 -5.43
CA CYS A 61 17.53 11.48 -4.71
C CYS A 61 18.03 12.76 -4.00
N PRO A 62 17.26 13.85 -3.98
CA PRO A 62 17.61 15.04 -3.23
C PRO A 62 17.74 14.73 -1.72
N HIS A 63 18.63 15.45 -1.02
CA HIS A 63 18.76 15.35 0.43
C HIS A 63 17.43 15.66 1.12
N GLY A 64 16.96 14.78 2.02
CA GLY A 64 15.65 14.90 2.65
C GLY A 64 14.51 14.24 1.85
N ASN A 65 14.80 13.16 1.13
CA ASN A 65 13.81 12.39 0.39
C ASN A 65 12.64 11.92 1.29
N SER A 66 11.51 11.66 0.65
CA SER A 66 10.31 11.17 1.30
C SER A 66 10.46 9.84 2.00
N HIS A 67 11.38 8.98 1.58
CA HIS A 67 11.59 7.68 2.21
C HIS A 67 12.16 7.80 3.62
N LEU A 68 12.99 8.81 3.91
CA LEU A 68 13.42 9.10 5.29
C LEU A 68 12.24 9.56 6.15
N TRP A 69 11.33 10.37 5.59
CA TRP A 69 10.14 10.80 6.33
C TRP A 69 9.14 9.65 6.53
N ALA A 70 8.84 8.89 5.47
CA ALA A 70 8.02 7.68 5.52
C ALA A 70 8.57 6.67 6.54
N TRP A 71 9.88 6.38 6.52
CA TRP A 71 10.49 5.50 7.52
C TRP A 71 10.29 5.98 8.96
N ARG A 72 10.45 7.29 9.22
CA ARG A 72 10.20 7.86 10.56
C ARG A 72 8.74 7.72 10.96
N GLU A 73 7.84 7.93 10.02
CA GLU A 73 6.42 7.73 10.20
C GLU A 73 6.09 6.25 10.50
N ASP A 74 6.61 5.30 9.71
CA ASP A 74 6.47 3.85 9.95
C ASP A 74 6.99 3.46 11.34
N ALA A 75 8.10 4.06 11.79
CA ALA A 75 8.63 3.81 13.13
C ALA A 75 7.66 4.26 14.22
N ILE A 76 7.03 5.44 14.06
CA ILE A 76 5.98 5.94 14.97
C ILE A 76 4.78 5.00 14.95
N PHE A 77 4.28 4.63 13.76
CA PHE A 77 3.14 3.74 13.62
C PHE A 77 3.41 2.31 14.12
N THR A 78 4.67 1.85 14.07
CA THR A 78 5.09 0.58 14.68
C THR A 78 4.93 0.63 16.20
N VAL A 79 5.37 1.73 16.84
CA VAL A 79 5.18 1.92 18.28
C VAL A 79 3.68 2.04 18.61
N LEU A 80 2.92 2.79 17.82
CA LEU A 80 1.46 2.90 17.98
C LEU A 80 0.77 1.55 17.83
N ALA A 81 1.22 0.67 16.94
CA ALA A 81 0.67 -0.67 16.78
C ALA A 81 0.82 -1.51 18.06
N VAL A 82 1.99 -1.44 18.70
CA VAL A 82 2.20 -2.10 20.00
C VAL A 82 1.32 -1.48 21.09
N VAL A 83 1.37 -0.15 21.23
CA VAL A 83 0.66 0.57 22.30
C VAL A 83 -0.85 0.38 22.18
N LEU A 84 -1.43 0.64 21.01
CA LEU A 84 -2.86 0.48 20.77
C LEU A 84 -3.28 -0.98 20.90
N GLY A 85 -2.50 -1.93 20.37
CA GLY A 85 -2.79 -3.35 20.48
C GLY A 85 -2.88 -3.82 21.94
N ILE A 86 -1.98 -3.34 22.81
CA ILE A 86 -2.04 -3.62 24.26
C ILE A 86 -3.24 -2.91 24.90
N MET A 87 -3.46 -1.64 24.60
CA MET A 87 -4.54 -0.84 25.19
C MET A 87 -5.94 -1.37 24.85
N THR A 88 -6.14 -1.86 23.62
CA THR A 88 -7.42 -2.43 23.18
C THR A 88 -7.55 -3.93 23.49
N GLN A 89 -6.55 -4.54 24.13
CA GLN A 89 -6.49 -5.98 24.41
C GLN A 89 -6.66 -6.83 23.13
N ALA A 90 -6.07 -6.37 22.02
CA ALA A 90 -6.09 -7.10 20.76
C ALA A 90 -5.40 -8.46 20.90
N LYS A 91 -5.81 -9.43 20.06
CA LYS A 91 -5.17 -10.75 20.01
C LYS A 91 -3.68 -10.60 19.68
N GLN A 92 -2.81 -11.34 20.38
CA GLN A 92 -1.36 -11.30 20.16
C GLN A 92 -0.98 -11.49 18.68
N THR A 93 -1.67 -12.38 17.97
CA THR A 93 -1.45 -12.60 16.54
C THR A 93 -1.71 -11.33 15.70
N ALA A 94 -2.78 -10.58 16.00
CA ALA A 94 -3.07 -9.31 15.33
C ALA A 94 -2.02 -8.24 15.67
N ILE A 95 -1.55 -8.21 16.92
CA ILE A 95 -0.47 -7.29 17.34
C ILE A 95 0.79 -7.56 16.52
N VAL A 96 1.25 -8.81 16.53
CA VAL A 96 2.47 -9.23 15.82
C VAL A 96 2.33 -9.01 14.31
N SER A 97 1.19 -9.34 13.70
CA SER A 97 0.98 -9.15 12.27
C SER A 97 1.03 -7.67 11.86
N ASN A 98 0.30 -6.79 12.56
CA ASN A 98 0.30 -5.36 12.21
C ASN A 98 1.67 -4.72 12.46
N VAL A 99 2.34 -5.06 13.58
CA VAL A 99 3.71 -4.60 13.85
C VAL A 99 4.67 -5.06 12.76
N ALA A 100 4.61 -6.34 12.36
CA ALA A 100 5.47 -6.86 11.32
C ALA A 100 5.22 -6.17 9.96
N VAL A 101 3.95 -5.96 9.60
CA VAL A 101 3.59 -5.26 8.36
C VAL A 101 4.15 -3.84 8.33
N ILE A 102 3.89 -3.04 9.37
CA ILE A 102 4.31 -1.63 9.42
C ILE A 102 5.84 -1.53 9.54
N LEU A 103 6.47 -2.36 10.37
CA LEU A 103 7.92 -2.34 10.54
C LEU A 103 8.66 -2.75 9.26
N VAL A 104 8.25 -3.84 8.62
CA VAL A 104 8.91 -4.30 7.38
C VAL A 104 8.67 -3.30 6.24
N HIS A 105 7.51 -2.65 6.20
CA HIS A 105 7.25 -1.53 5.31
C HIS A 105 8.25 -0.38 5.54
N GLY A 106 8.46 0.05 6.79
CA GLY A 106 9.43 1.08 7.12
C GLY A 106 10.89 0.70 6.87
N LEU A 107 11.24 -0.58 7.02
CA LEU A 107 12.56 -1.07 6.63
C LEU A 107 12.76 -1.02 5.11
N LEU A 108 11.68 -1.23 4.32
CA LEU A 108 11.72 -1.07 2.88
C LEU A 108 11.94 0.40 2.49
N HIS A 109 11.29 1.34 3.18
CA HIS A 109 11.57 2.77 3.01
C HIS A 109 12.99 3.16 3.39
N LYS A 110 13.49 2.69 4.53
CA LYS A 110 14.89 2.92 4.93
C LYS A 110 15.87 2.40 3.88
N TYR A 111 15.60 1.22 3.32
CA TYR A 111 16.42 0.63 2.26
C TYR A 111 16.44 1.51 1.00
N PHE A 112 15.30 2.07 0.57
CA PHE A 112 15.29 2.98 -0.59
C PHE A 112 15.96 4.31 -0.32
N ASP A 113 15.80 4.85 0.87
CA ASP A 113 16.54 6.04 1.32
C ASP A 113 18.06 5.80 1.23
N ASP A 114 18.56 4.68 1.77
CA ASP A 114 19.98 4.32 1.70
C ASP A 114 20.45 4.03 0.27
N ALA A 115 19.57 3.54 -0.59
CA ALA A 115 19.84 3.27 -2.00
C ALA A 115 19.70 4.50 -2.91
N ASN A 116 19.57 5.72 -2.34
CA ASN A 116 19.33 6.97 -3.07
C ASN A 116 18.12 6.91 -4.01
N CYS A 117 17.13 6.07 -3.69
CA CYS A 117 15.92 5.80 -4.46
C CYS A 117 16.14 5.28 -5.89
N ILE A 118 17.28 4.66 -6.20
CA ILE A 118 17.58 4.18 -7.55
C ILE A 118 17.70 2.67 -7.58
N ILE A 119 16.78 2.03 -8.31
CA ILE A 119 16.72 0.57 -8.47
C ILE A 119 16.95 0.16 -9.92
N ALA A 120 16.51 0.99 -10.88
CA ALA A 120 16.72 0.72 -12.29
C ALA A 120 18.21 0.64 -12.68
N GLU A 121 19.10 1.31 -11.93
CA GLU A 121 20.55 1.25 -12.16
C GLU A 121 21.25 0.16 -11.36
N GLN A 122 20.55 -0.50 -10.41
CA GLN A 122 21.14 -1.58 -9.63
C GLN A 122 21.39 -2.80 -10.52
N LYS A 123 22.57 -3.41 -10.37
CA LYS A 123 23.00 -4.60 -11.11
C LYS A 123 23.61 -5.63 -10.15
N GLY A 124 23.67 -6.88 -10.61
CA GLY A 124 24.28 -7.97 -9.85
C GLY A 124 23.63 -8.18 -8.48
N LEU A 125 24.44 -8.22 -7.43
CA LEU A 125 23.99 -8.51 -6.07
C LEU A 125 23.02 -7.46 -5.50
N ALA A 126 23.20 -6.18 -5.81
CA ALA A 126 22.32 -5.12 -5.31
C ALA A 126 20.87 -5.31 -5.79
N LEU A 127 20.71 -5.57 -7.10
CA LEU A 127 19.40 -5.86 -7.70
C LEU A 127 18.77 -7.14 -7.14
N LEU A 128 19.59 -8.16 -6.86
CA LEU A 128 19.13 -9.40 -6.23
C LEU A 128 18.58 -9.12 -4.82
N PHE A 129 19.30 -8.35 -4.00
CA PHE A 129 18.83 -7.98 -2.66
C PHE A 129 17.55 -7.14 -2.69
N ALA A 130 17.46 -6.17 -3.61
CA ALA A 130 16.23 -5.41 -3.81
C ALA A 130 15.05 -6.34 -4.13
N ASN A 131 15.21 -7.23 -5.11
CA ASN A 131 14.19 -8.20 -5.52
C ASN A 131 13.77 -9.12 -4.37
N ILE A 132 14.71 -9.59 -3.54
CA ILE A 132 14.41 -10.42 -2.37
C ILE A 132 13.63 -9.62 -1.33
N ALA A 133 14.02 -8.37 -1.05
CA ALA A 133 13.31 -7.50 -0.12
C ALA A 133 11.87 -7.24 -0.59
N TYR A 134 11.67 -6.95 -1.89
CA TYR A 134 10.35 -6.79 -2.50
C TYR A 134 9.48 -8.03 -2.39
N ALA A 135 10.04 -9.17 -2.77
CA ALA A 135 9.33 -10.43 -2.74
C ALA A 135 8.95 -10.80 -1.29
N GLY A 136 9.88 -10.61 -0.35
CA GLY A 136 9.66 -10.85 1.07
C GLY A 136 8.56 -9.96 1.66
N PHE A 137 8.58 -8.66 1.35
CA PHE A 137 7.56 -7.72 1.80
C PHE A 137 6.18 -8.05 1.21
N THR A 138 6.11 -8.28 -0.11
CA THR A 138 4.86 -8.63 -0.79
C THR A 138 4.29 -9.94 -0.29
N ALA A 139 5.16 -10.94 -0.03
CA ALA A 139 4.76 -12.21 0.55
C ALA A 139 4.18 -12.03 1.96
N LEU A 140 4.83 -11.24 2.81
CA LEU A 140 4.33 -10.93 4.15
C LEU A 140 2.95 -10.27 4.10
N LEU A 141 2.79 -9.22 3.30
CA LEU A 141 1.52 -8.51 3.14
C LEU A 141 0.40 -9.44 2.65
N SER A 142 0.68 -10.19 1.58
CA SER A 142 -0.31 -11.08 0.97
C SER A 142 -0.70 -12.20 1.94
N TYR A 143 0.28 -12.77 2.64
CA TYR A 143 0.03 -13.80 3.64
C TYR A 143 -0.84 -13.28 4.78
N VAL A 144 -0.52 -12.10 5.33
CA VAL A 144 -1.31 -11.49 6.41
C VAL A 144 -2.73 -11.20 5.94
N ALA A 145 -2.92 -10.59 4.76
CA ALA A 145 -4.24 -10.27 4.22
C ALA A 145 -5.09 -11.53 3.96
N LEU A 146 -4.52 -12.53 3.29
CA LEU A 146 -5.21 -13.79 2.98
C LEU A 146 -5.54 -14.60 4.25
N ASN A 147 -4.65 -14.59 5.24
CA ASN A 147 -4.87 -15.26 6.51
C ASN A 147 -5.94 -14.53 7.35
N GLN A 148 -6.00 -13.20 7.30
CA GLN A 148 -7.08 -12.42 7.93
C GLN A 148 -8.44 -12.66 7.27
N ALA A 149 -8.46 -12.97 5.96
CA ALA A 149 -9.66 -13.35 5.23
C ALA A 149 -10.12 -14.81 5.48
N ASP A 150 -9.43 -15.56 6.35
CA ASP A 150 -9.72 -16.96 6.71
C ASP A 150 -9.83 -17.91 5.49
N LEU A 151 -9.09 -17.60 4.42
CA LEU A 151 -8.95 -18.46 3.25
C LEU A 151 -7.98 -19.58 3.60
N GLY A 152 -8.50 -20.73 4.04
CA GLY A 152 -7.71 -21.83 4.62
C GLY A 152 -6.32 -22.07 4.01
N LYS A 153 -5.38 -22.58 4.82
CA LYS A 153 -3.92 -22.59 4.58
C LYS A 153 -3.44 -22.75 3.13
N ALA A 154 -3.99 -23.70 2.38
CA ALA A 154 -3.61 -23.94 0.97
C ALA A 154 -3.87 -22.70 0.08
N LEU A 155 -5.04 -22.08 0.19
CA LEU A 155 -5.39 -20.88 -0.58
C LEU A 155 -4.56 -19.68 -0.15
N THR A 156 -4.30 -19.52 1.16
CA THR A 156 -3.40 -18.48 1.66
C THR A 156 -1.99 -18.61 1.06
N VAL A 157 -1.41 -19.82 1.05
CA VAL A 157 -0.07 -20.05 0.49
C VAL A 157 -0.05 -19.83 -1.02
N ILE A 158 -1.00 -20.41 -1.76
CA ILE A 158 -1.08 -20.26 -3.23
C ILE A 158 -1.27 -18.80 -3.62
N GLY A 159 -2.20 -18.10 -2.96
CA GLY A 159 -2.46 -16.68 -3.20
C GLY A 159 -1.25 -15.81 -2.89
N THR A 160 -0.54 -16.09 -1.78
CA THR A 160 0.70 -15.38 -1.42
C THR A 160 1.76 -15.53 -2.50
N ILE A 161 2.00 -16.77 -2.96
CA ILE A 161 2.96 -17.05 -4.03
C ILE A 161 2.56 -16.34 -5.32
N ALA A 162 1.29 -16.45 -5.73
CA ALA A 162 0.79 -15.85 -6.96
C ALA A 162 0.95 -14.32 -6.96
N VAL A 163 0.52 -13.64 -5.90
CA VAL A 163 0.61 -12.18 -5.77
C VAL A 163 2.08 -11.74 -5.72
N THR A 164 2.93 -12.47 -4.99
CA THR A 164 4.37 -12.17 -4.90
C THR A 164 5.06 -12.29 -6.26
N LEU A 165 4.76 -13.35 -7.02
CA LEU A 165 5.34 -13.55 -8.35
C LEU A 165 4.91 -12.46 -9.33
N VAL A 166 3.61 -12.13 -9.38
CA VAL A 166 3.08 -11.07 -10.24
C VAL A 166 3.72 -9.72 -9.89
N THR A 167 3.75 -9.37 -8.61
CA THR A 167 4.34 -8.10 -8.15
C THR A 167 5.83 -8.03 -8.48
N SER A 168 6.58 -9.09 -8.20
CA SER A 168 8.02 -9.15 -8.46
C SER A 168 8.34 -9.08 -9.96
N HIS A 169 7.52 -9.73 -10.80
CA HIS A 169 7.67 -9.68 -12.25
C HIS A 169 7.43 -8.26 -12.78
N LEU A 170 6.31 -7.64 -12.40
CA LEU A 170 5.96 -6.29 -12.83
C LEU A 170 6.94 -5.23 -12.31
N SER A 171 7.60 -5.49 -11.16
CA SER A 171 8.57 -4.57 -10.58
C SER A 171 9.97 -4.68 -11.19
N GLN A 172 10.19 -5.62 -12.13
CA GLN A 172 11.49 -5.75 -12.78
C GLN A 172 11.81 -4.50 -13.61
N PRO A 173 13.09 -4.08 -13.69
CA PRO A 173 13.51 -2.93 -14.50
C PRO A 173 13.03 -3.02 -15.96
N ALA A 174 13.00 -4.22 -16.53
CA ALA A 174 12.54 -4.47 -17.90
C ALA A 174 11.06 -4.10 -18.16
N GLN A 175 10.23 -4.01 -17.11
CA GLN A 175 8.82 -3.65 -17.22
C GLN A 175 8.59 -2.14 -17.09
N GLY A 176 9.55 -1.40 -16.52
CA GLY A 176 9.44 0.05 -16.36
C GLY A 176 8.40 0.52 -15.34
N TYR A 177 7.83 -0.34 -14.49
CA TYR A 177 6.85 0.09 -13.49
C TYR A 177 7.44 0.40 -12.10
N GLY A 178 8.72 0.11 -11.87
CA GLY A 178 9.37 0.36 -10.58
C GLY A 178 8.68 -0.37 -9.41
N VAL A 179 8.39 0.32 -8.31
CA VAL A 179 7.69 -0.28 -7.14
C VAL A 179 6.17 -0.14 -7.18
N SER A 180 5.64 0.64 -8.12
CA SER A 180 4.21 0.89 -8.25
C SER A 180 3.34 -0.38 -8.31
N PRO A 181 3.84 -1.53 -8.84
CA PRO A 181 3.10 -2.79 -8.79
C PRO A 181 2.78 -3.29 -7.38
N ILE A 182 3.55 -2.92 -6.34
CA ILE A 182 3.24 -3.31 -4.95
C ILE A 182 1.92 -2.70 -4.52
N PHE A 183 1.74 -1.39 -4.75
CA PHE A 183 0.48 -0.69 -4.48
C PHE A 183 -0.66 -1.31 -5.27
N MET A 184 -0.42 -1.59 -6.56
CA MET A 184 -1.41 -2.19 -7.44
C MET A 184 -1.90 -3.55 -6.94
N THR A 185 -0.99 -4.51 -6.73
CA THR A 185 -1.38 -5.89 -6.42
C THR A 185 -1.90 -6.03 -5.00
N THR A 186 -1.32 -5.33 -4.02
CA THR A 186 -1.71 -5.45 -2.62
C THR A 186 -3.01 -4.70 -2.34
N GLN A 187 -3.24 -3.51 -2.91
CA GLN A 187 -4.53 -2.81 -2.76
C GLN A 187 -5.66 -3.57 -3.45
N LEU A 188 -5.42 -4.14 -4.64
CA LEU A 188 -6.41 -4.99 -5.32
C LEU A 188 -6.74 -6.22 -4.48
N LEU A 189 -5.73 -6.92 -3.95
CA LEU A 189 -5.92 -8.09 -3.10
C LEU A 189 -6.75 -7.72 -1.87
N VAL A 190 -6.30 -6.75 -1.07
CA VAL A 190 -6.94 -6.37 0.19
C VAL A 190 -8.36 -5.87 -0.04
N SER A 191 -8.58 -5.03 -1.06
CA SER A 191 -9.92 -4.52 -1.39
C SER A 191 -10.85 -5.62 -1.89
N PHE A 192 -10.35 -6.54 -2.72
CA PHE A 192 -11.14 -7.69 -3.18
C PHE A 192 -11.53 -8.60 -2.02
N LEU A 193 -10.59 -8.89 -1.11
CA LEU A 193 -10.86 -9.65 0.10
C LEU A 193 -11.88 -8.95 0.99
N GLY A 194 -11.77 -7.63 1.21
CA GLY A 194 -12.75 -6.89 2.00
C GLY A 194 -14.17 -6.85 1.41
N VAL A 195 -14.31 -6.95 0.09
CA VAL A 195 -15.63 -7.07 -0.56
C VAL A 195 -16.18 -8.49 -0.45
N THR A 196 -15.33 -9.51 -0.59
CA THR A 196 -15.75 -10.92 -0.76
C THR A 196 -15.71 -11.74 0.52
N THR A 197 -14.99 -11.26 1.54
CA THR A 197 -14.76 -11.94 2.82
C THR A 197 -14.82 -10.93 3.97
N PRO A 198 -15.09 -11.38 5.22
CA PRO A 198 -15.03 -10.51 6.39
C PRO A 198 -13.58 -10.14 6.71
N LEU A 199 -13.05 -9.09 6.07
CA LEU A 199 -11.72 -8.56 6.36
C LEU A 199 -11.85 -7.36 7.32
N GLY A 200 -11.28 -7.49 8.51
CA GLY A 200 -11.26 -6.41 9.50
C GLY A 200 -12.66 -5.95 9.91
N ASN A 201 -12.79 -4.63 10.14
CA ASN A 201 -14.03 -3.98 10.57
C ASN A 201 -14.49 -2.98 9.48
N ALA A 202 -15.71 -2.45 9.60
CA ALA A 202 -16.26 -1.53 8.59
C ALA A 202 -15.44 -0.23 8.46
N LYS A 203 -14.90 0.27 9.59
CA LYS A 203 -14.06 1.48 9.62
C LYS A 203 -12.77 1.28 8.82
N MET A 204 -12.18 0.09 8.88
CA MET A 204 -10.98 -0.29 8.14
C MET A 204 -11.22 -0.14 6.65
N GLY A 205 -12.36 -0.58 6.13
CA GLY A 205 -12.69 -0.43 4.70
C GLY A 205 -12.78 1.04 4.27
N TYR A 206 -13.37 1.91 5.08
CA TYR A 206 -13.43 3.36 4.77
C TYR A 206 -12.07 4.03 4.85
N LEU A 207 -11.25 3.66 5.84
CA LEU A 207 -9.90 4.19 5.99
C LEU A 207 -8.99 3.68 4.89
N PHE A 208 -9.14 2.43 4.45
CA PHE A 208 -8.38 1.83 3.35
C PHE A 208 -8.73 2.41 1.97
N ALA A 209 -9.88 3.07 1.83
CA ALA A 209 -10.21 3.80 0.60
C ALA A 209 -9.29 5.02 0.40
N LEU A 210 -8.84 5.65 1.49
CA LEU A 210 -8.00 6.84 1.46
C LEU A 210 -6.61 6.59 0.82
N PRO A 211 -5.81 5.57 1.19
CA PRO A 211 -4.57 5.29 0.50
C PRO A 211 -4.78 4.95 -0.99
N CYS A 212 -5.86 4.24 -1.35
CA CYS A 212 -6.18 4.01 -2.76
C CYS A 212 -6.46 5.31 -3.53
N ILE A 213 -7.17 6.26 -2.93
CA ILE A 213 -7.44 7.57 -3.53
C ILE A 213 -6.14 8.38 -3.64
N VAL A 214 -5.32 8.40 -2.58
CA VAL A 214 -4.02 9.08 -2.59
C VAL A 214 -3.13 8.53 -3.70
N SER A 215 -3.11 7.21 -3.91
CA SER A 215 -2.35 6.58 -5.00
C SER A 215 -2.78 7.10 -6.39
N ILE A 216 -4.08 7.31 -6.60
CA ILE A 216 -4.59 7.88 -7.86
C ILE A 216 -4.17 9.35 -8.00
N ILE A 217 -4.25 10.13 -6.92
CA ILE A 217 -3.84 11.54 -6.90
C ILE A 217 -2.35 11.65 -7.20
N GLU A 218 -1.52 10.83 -6.53
CA GLU A 218 -0.08 10.78 -6.77
C GLU A 218 0.23 10.43 -8.22
N LEU A 219 -0.41 9.38 -8.77
CA LEU A 219 -0.21 9.00 -10.17
C LEU A 219 -0.64 10.10 -11.15
N ARG A 220 -1.69 10.88 -10.83
CA ARG A 220 -2.24 11.91 -11.72
C ARG A 220 -1.48 13.23 -11.65
N PHE A 221 -1.09 13.64 -10.45
CA PHE A 221 -0.43 14.91 -10.15
C PHE A 221 1.04 14.70 -9.81
N CYS A 222 1.59 13.63 -10.36
CA CYS A 222 2.99 13.29 -10.24
C CYS A 222 3.87 14.42 -10.80
N CYS A 223 3.41 14.99 -11.91
CA CYS A 223 4.13 15.97 -12.72
C CYS A 223 3.21 17.06 -13.23
N ASP A 224 3.67 18.29 -13.17
CA ASP A 224 3.05 19.46 -13.80
C ASP A 224 4.08 20.13 -14.72
N GLY A 225 4.05 19.78 -16.01
CA GLY A 225 4.91 20.42 -17.02
C GLY A 225 6.41 20.11 -16.88
N GLY A 226 6.76 18.91 -16.39
CA GLY A 226 8.15 18.48 -16.18
C GLY A 226 8.68 18.75 -14.76
N ASP A 227 7.96 19.54 -13.97
CA ASP A 227 8.24 19.78 -12.55
C ASP A 227 7.46 18.82 -11.64
N PRO A 228 7.94 18.54 -10.41
CA PRO A 228 7.16 17.84 -9.40
C PRO A 228 5.83 18.57 -9.17
N GLY A 229 4.72 17.83 -9.31
CA GLY A 229 3.38 18.39 -9.07
C GLY A 229 3.21 18.85 -7.62
N PHE A 230 2.20 19.71 -7.38
CA PHE A 230 1.96 20.30 -6.06
C PHE A 230 1.82 19.25 -4.94
N PHE A 231 1.11 18.14 -5.19
CA PHE A 231 0.89 17.08 -4.21
C PHE A 231 2.19 16.38 -3.79
N ASN A 232 3.13 16.29 -4.72
CA ASN A 232 4.44 15.73 -4.45
C ASN A 232 5.29 16.64 -3.56
N LYS A 233 5.21 17.96 -3.73
CA LYS A 233 5.94 18.91 -2.87
C LYS A 233 5.52 18.86 -1.40
N ILE A 234 4.31 18.38 -1.11
CA ILE A 234 3.72 18.40 0.25
C ILE A 234 3.58 17.03 0.90
N GLY A 235 4.12 15.96 0.30
CA GLY A 235 4.13 14.68 0.99
C GLY A 235 3.42 13.50 0.37
N GLY A 236 3.24 13.45 -0.95
CA GLY A 236 2.28 12.53 -1.59
C GLY A 236 2.26 11.09 -1.05
N HIS A 237 3.37 10.36 -1.16
CA HIS A 237 3.49 8.97 -0.68
C HIS A 237 3.45 8.85 0.86
N ALA A 238 3.85 9.87 1.62
CA ALA A 238 3.69 9.82 3.07
C ALA A 238 2.21 9.90 3.48
N TRP A 239 1.38 10.65 2.75
CA TRP A 239 -0.07 10.61 2.96
C TRP A 239 -0.66 9.24 2.66
N TYR A 240 -0.12 8.55 1.65
CA TYR A 240 -0.49 7.16 1.37
C TYR A 240 -0.20 6.27 2.58
N ASP A 241 1.04 6.32 3.09
CA ASP A 241 1.48 5.53 4.24
C ASP A 241 0.68 5.85 5.49
N PHE A 242 0.43 7.14 5.76
CA PHE A 242 -0.36 7.60 6.89
C PHE A 242 -1.74 6.95 6.92
N PHE A 243 -2.48 7.05 5.82
CA PHE A 243 -3.82 6.47 5.78
C PHE A 243 -3.79 4.94 5.74
N LEU A 244 -2.77 4.33 5.12
CA LEU A 244 -2.56 2.89 5.15
C LEU A 244 -2.37 2.40 6.59
N HIS A 245 -1.50 3.04 7.37
CA HIS A 245 -1.23 2.65 8.76
C HIS A 245 -2.43 2.91 9.66
N ILE A 246 -3.14 4.01 9.48
CA ILE A 246 -4.39 4.26 10.19
C ILE A 246 -5.43 3.17 9.87
N ALA A 247 -5.53 2.73 8.61
CA ALA A 247 -6.39 1.62 8.25
C ALA A 247 -5.96 0.30 8.93
N VAL A 248 -4.66 -0.02 8.92
CA VAL A 248 -4.13 -1.21 9.63
C VAL A 248 -4.42 -1.15 11.14
N LEU A 249 -4.15 -0.01 11.79
CA LEU A 249 -4.39 0.17 13.23
C LEU A 249 -5.87 0.14 13.57
N SER A 250 -6.75 0.56 12.65
CA SER A 250 -8.18 0.52 12.86
C SER A 250 -8.69 -0.91 13.13
N SER A 251 -7.96 -1.94 12.66
CA SER A 251 -8.30 -3.35 12.88
C SER A 251 -8.31 -3.77 14.36
N TYR A 252 -7.72 -2.98 15.26
CA TYR A 252 -7.75 -3.23 16.70
C TYR A 252 -9.03 -2.80 17.38
N PHE A 253 -9.85 -2.00 16.71
CA PHE A 253 -11.09 -1.48 17.29
C PHE A 253 -12.27 -2.35 16.85
N PRO A 254 -13.18 -2.71 17.76
CA PRO A 254 -14.39 -3.42 17.38
C PRO A 254 -15.29 -2.54 16.50
N ASP A 255 -16.10 -3.15 15.65
CA ASP A 255 -17.20 -2.45 15.01
C ASP A 255 -18.19 -1.98 16.08
N ASP A 256 -18.54 -0.69 16.04
CA ASP A 256 -19.71 -0.17 16.73
C ASP A 256 -20.93 -0.73 16.00
N LYS A 257 -21.31 -1.99 16.26
CA LYS A 257 -22.61 -2.47 15.80
C LYS A 257 -23.65 -1.58 16.46
N PRO A 258 -24.51 -0.87 15.71
CA PRO A 258 -25.70 -0.32 16.33
C PRO A 258 -26.42 -1.50 16.96
N LYS A 259 -26.60 -1.48 18.29
CA LYS A 259 -27.53 -2.38 18.94
C LYS A 259 -28.89 -2.07 18.33
N ILE A 260 -29.32 -2.87 17.36
CA ILE A 260 -30.72 -2.88 16.96
C ILE A 260 -31.44 -3.57 18.11
N GLU A 261 -31.67 -2.82 19.19
CA GLU A 261 -32.66 -3.13 20.22
C GLU A 261 -34.04 -2.89 19.61
N GLY A 262 -34.37 -3.69 18.60
CA GLY A 262 -35.71 -3.83 18.08
C GLY A 262 -36.24 -5.16 18.60
N LYS A 263 -36.97 -5.11 19.72
CA LYS A 263 -37.88 -6.20 20.06
C LYS A 263 -38.80 -6.39 18.85
N VAL A 264 -38.65 -7.52 18.17
CA VAL A 264 -39.73 -8.05 17.35
C VAL A 264 -40.66 -8.73 18.36
N GLU A 265 -41.65 -7.98 18.82
CA GLU A 265 -42.88 -8.56 19.38
C GLU A 265 -43.80 -8.99 18.23
#